data_AF-A0AAJ1MYF9-F1
#
_entry.id   AF-A0AAJ1MYF9-F1
#
_cell.length_a   1.000
_cell.length_b   1.000
_cell.length_c   1.000
_cell.angle_alpha   90.00
_cell.angle_beta   90.00
_cell.angle_gamma   90.00
#
_symmetry.space_group_name_H-M   'P 1'
#
loop_
_entity.id
_entity.type
_entity.pdbx_description
1 polymer ?
#
loop_
_entity_poly.entity_id
_entity_poly.type
_entity_poly.pdbx_seq_one_letter_code
_entity_poly.pdbx_strand_id
1 'polypeptide(L)'
;MNNKLQAAVEIAEEIEASLAPIITVTQNEVESDTYLMCRGVHRQTCGLAQLLRNINKEYIMSDNQAFDELEGVASEIENLRTYVSLLVDTDKSLSGAELLSIALVAIFHIGKEIARVRGVEYS
;
A
#
# COMPACT_ATOMS: atom_id res chain seq x y z
N MET A 1 -5.43 3.90 3.73
CA MET A 1 -5.81 3.16 2.51
C MET A 1 -6.33 4.12 1.46
N ASN A 2 -5.66 4.17 0.30
CA ASN A 2 -5.90 5.14 -0.76
C ASN A 2 -7.18 4.81 -1.54
N ASN A 3 -8.33 5.27 -1.01
CA ASN A 3 -9.68 4.99 -1.50
C ASN A 3 -9.94 5.43 -2.96
N LYS A 4 -9.09 6.29 -3.53
CA LYS A 4 -9.31 6.87 -4.87
C LYS A 4 -9.07 5.87 -6.01
N LEU A 5 -8.09 4.99 -5.89
CA LEU A 5 -7.76 4.01 -6.94
C LEU A 5 -8.80 2.88 -6.98
N GLN A 6 -9.23 2.40 -5.82
CA GLN A 6 -10.31 1.43 -5.69
C GLN A 6 -11.63 2.00 -6.25
N ALA A 7 -11.98 3.23 -5.90
CA ALA A 7 -13.16 3.90 -6.46
C ALA A 7 -13.06 4.05 -8.00
N ALA A 8 -11.87 4.33 -8.54
CA ALA A 8 -11.69 4.39 -10.00
C ALA A 8 -11.89 3.03 -10.69
N VAL A 9 -11.48 1.92 -10.05
CA VAL A 9 -11.74 0.56 -10.55
C VAL A 9 -13.26 0.29 -10.57
N GLU A 10 -13.97 0.59 -9.48
CA GLU A 10 -15.41 0.37 -9.36
C GLU A 10 -16.21 1.15 -10.40
N ILE A 11 -15.87 2.42 -10.62
CA ILE A 11 -16.49 3.26 -11.67
C ILE A 11 -16.28 2.65 -13.06
N ALA A 12 -15.07 2.16 -13.36
CA ALA A 12 -14.79 1.55 -14.66
C ALA A 12 -15.60 0.27 -14.89
N GLU A 13 -15.80 -0.54 -13.84
CA GLU A 13 -16.62 -1.76 -13.88
C GLU A 13 -18.11 -1.44 -14.06
N GLU A 14 -18.61 -0.40 -13.40
CA GLU A 14 -20.01 0.04 -13.54
C GLU A 14 -20.31 0.55 -14.96
N ILE A 15 -19.38 1.29 -15.56
CA ILE A 15 -19.50 1.76 -16.96
C ILE A 15 -19.48 0.57 -17.93
N GLU A 16 -18.60 -0.41 -17.72
CA GLU A 16 -18.54 -1.64 -18.52
C GLU A 16 -19.88 -2.39 -18.48
N ALA A 17 -20.40 -2.64 -17.26
CA ALA A 17 -21.66 -3.33 -17.06
C ALA A 17 -22.85 -2.59 -17.69
N SER A 18 -22.84 -1.26 -17.67
CA SER A 18 -23.90 -0.42 -18.24
C SER A 18 -23.87 -0.41 -19.78
N LEU A 19 -22.69 -0.57 -20.40
CA LEU A 19 -22.53 -0.58 -21.85
C LEU A 19 -22.87 -1.93 -22.50
N ALA A 20 -22.66 -3.05 -21.79
CA ALA A 20 -22.93 -4.39 -22.28
C ALA A 20 -24.36 -4.57 -22.86
N PRO A 21 -25.46 -4.22 -22.16
CA PRO A 21 -26.81 -4.36 -22.72
C PRO A 21 -27.07 -3.42 -23.90
N ILE A 22 -26.46 -2.23 -23.93
CA ILE A 22 -26.60 -1.27 -25.04
C ILE A 22 -25.98 -1.84 -26.31
N ILE A 23 -24.83 -2.51 -26.23
CA ILE A 23 -24.23 -3.19 -27.37
C ILE A 23 -25.14 -4.30 -27.88
N THR A 24 -25.74 -5.10 -26.98
CA THR A 24 -26.63 -6.20 -27.37
C THR A 24 -27.87 -5.71 -28.11
N VAL A 25 -28.47 -4.61 -27.66
CA VAL A 25 -29.65 -4.00 -28.32
C VAL A 25 -29.25 -3.38 -29.66
N THR A 26 -28.16 -2.61 -29.70
CA THR A 26 -27.73 -1.90 -30.91
C THR A 26 -27.21 -2.81 -32.01
N GLN A 27 -26.79 -4.03 -31.69
CA GLN A 27 -26.31 -5.03 -32.65
C GLN A 27 -27.38 -5.47 -33.67
N ASN A 28 -28.67 -5.43 -33.28
CA ASN A 28 -29.77 -5.95 -34.10
C ASN A 28 -30.77 -4.87 -34.56
N GLU A 29 -30.71 -3.65 -34.03
CA GLU A 29 -31.79 -2.64 -34.20
C GLU A 29 -31.35 -1.27 -34.73
N VAL A 30 -30.05 -0.98 -34.92
CA VAL A 30 -29.56 0.40 -35.15
C VAL A 30 -28.63 0.53 -36.37
N GLU A 31 -28.52 1.74 -36.94
CA GLU A 31 -27.49 2.12 -37.92
C GLU A 31 -26.09 1.64 -37.48
N SER A 32 -25.37 1.02 -38.41
CA SER A 32 -24.08 0.34 -38.19
C SER A 32 -23.07 1.21 -37.41
N ASP A 33 -23.09 2.53 -37.63
CA ASP A 33 -22.21 3.49 -36.98
C ASP A 33 -22.43 3.59 -35.46
N THR A 34 -23.67 3.48 -35.00
CA THR A 34 -23.98 3.54 -33.55
C THR A 34 -23.50 2.28 -32.83
N TYR A 35 -23.72 1.11 -33.42
CA TYR A 35 -23.20 -0.15 -32.89
C TYR A 35 -21.67 -0.15 -32.83
N LEU A 36 -21.00 0.33 -33.89
CA LEU A 36 -19.54 0.43 -33.94
C LEU A 36 -18.99 1.38 -32.88
N MET A 37 -19.66 2.52 -32.66
CA MET A 37 -19.30 3.48 -31.61
C MET A 37 -19.45 2.86 -30.20
N CYS A 38 -20.62 2.27 -29.89
CA CYS A 38 -20.87 1.63 -28.59
C CYS A 38 -19.86 0.50 -28.31
N ARG A 39 -19.55 -0.31 -29.32
CA ARG A 39 -18.54 -1.37 -29.23
C ARG A 39 -17.13 -0.82 -28.98
N GLY A 40 -16.79 0.31 -29.61
CA GLY A 40 -15.52 1.01 -29.40
C GLY A 40 -15.37 1.51 -27.96
N VAL A 41 -16.38 2.21 -27.45
CA VAL A 41 -16.41 2.75 -26.08
C VAL A 41 -16.34 1.63 -25.04
N HIS A 42 -17.08 0.54 -25.24
CA HIS A 42 -17.00 -0.64 -24.37
C HIS A 42 -15.59 -1.22 -24.33
N ARG A 43 -14.96 -1.44 -25.49
CA ARG A 43 -13.58 -1.95 -25.56
C ARG A 43 -12.59 -1.06 -24.81
N GLN A 44 -12.72 0.26 -24.95
CA GLN A 44 -11.86 1.22 -24.23
C GLN A 44 -12.10 1.16 -22.72
N THR A 45 -13.36 1.01 -22.30
CA THR A 45 -13.73 0.92 -20.88
C THR A 45 -13.19 -0.37 -20.25
N CYS A 46 -13.33 -1.53 -20.90
CA CYS A 46 -12.73 -2.79 -20.45
C CYS A 46 -11.20 -2.66 -20.31
N GLY A 47 -10.56 -2.01 -21.29
CA GLY A 47 -9.11 -1.76 -21.27
C GLY A 47 -8.70 -0.86 -20.09
N LEU A 48 -9.47 0.18 -19.81
CA LEU A 48 -9.25 1.07 -18.67
C LEU A 48 -9.45 0.34 -17.33
N ALA A 49 -10.54 -0.41 -17.18
CA ALA A 49 -10.81 -1.20 -15.97
C ALA A 49 -9.66 -2.18 -15.69
N GLN A 50 -9.19 -2.89 -16.71
CA GLN A 50 -8.06 -3.83 -16.55
C GLN A 50 -6.75 -3.12 -16.19
N LEU A 51 -6.46 -1.97 -16.79
CA LEU A 51 -5.29 -1.16 -16.45
C LEU A 51 -5.33 -0.71 -14.99
N LEU A 52 -6.49 -0.20 -14.53
CA LEU A 52 -6.68 0.23 -13.16
C LEU A 52 -6.54 -0.94 -12.16
N ARG A 53 -7.06 -2.13 -12.49
CA ARG A 53 -6.87 -3.33 -11.67
C ARG A 53 -5.39 -3.72 -11.54
N ASN A 54 -4.63 -3.64 -12.63
CA ASN A 54 -3.20 -3.98 -12.61
C ASN A 54 -2.43 -2.99 -11.73
N ILE A 55 -2.68 -1.69 -11.91
CA ILE A 55 -2.06 -0.64 -11.07
C ILE A 55 -2.44 -0.84 -9.60
N ASN A 56 -3.69 -1.17 -9.30
CA ASN A 56 -4.13 -1.43 -7.92
C ASN A 56 -3.42 -2.64 -7.30
N LYS A 57 -3.24 -3.73 -8.07
CA LYS A 57 -2.48 -4.90 -7.62
C LYS A 57 -1.01 -4.58 -7.36
N GLU A 58 -0.36 -3.89 -8.30
CA GLU A 58 1.04 -3.47 -8.15
C GLU A 58 1.23 -2.58 -6.93
N TYR A 59 0.31 -1.63 -6.70
CA TYR A 59 0.33 -0.74 -5.55
C TYR A 59 0.18 -1.49 -4.22
N ILE A 60 -0.76 -2.44 -4.13
CA ILE A 60 -0.94 -3.29 -2.94
C ILE A 60 0.31 -4.13 -2.68
N MET A 61 0.91 -4.71 -3.73
CA MET A 61 2.13 -5.50 -3.59
C MET A 61 3.33 -4.65 -3.15
N SER A 62 3.50 -3.43 -3.67
CA SER A 62 4.57 -2.53 -3.26
C SER A 62 4.40 -2.04 -1.82
N ASP A 63 3.16 -1.74 -1.41
CA ASP A 63 2.88 -1.37 -0.03
C ASP A 63 3.28 -2.52 0.91
N ASN A 64 2.86 -3.76 0.61
CA ASN A 64 3.20 -4.94 1.42
C ASN A 64 4.71 -5.17 1.52
N GLN A 65 5.46 -5.02 0.44
CA GLN A 65 6.92 -5.16 0.48
C GLN A 65 7.57 -4.09 1.40
N ALA A 66 7.09 -2.85 1.35
CA ALA A 66 7.57 -1.80 2.25
C ALA A 66 7.24 -2.11 3.73
N PHE A 67 6.10 -2.74 4.01
CA PHE A 67 5.75 -3.19 5.36
C PHE A 67 6.65 -4.33 5.85
N ASP A 68 6.96 -5.31 4.99
CA ASP A 68 7.85 -6.43 5.29
C ASP A 68 9.29 -5.95 5.58
N GLU A 69 9.81 -5.02 4.77
CA GLU A 69 11.12 -4.40 4.99
C GLU A 69 11.17 -3.63 6.32
N LEU A 70 10.10 -2.89 6.66
CA LEU A 70 9.97 -2.23 7.96
C LEU A 70 9.91 -3.22 9.13
N GLU A 71 9.46 -4.46 8.93
CA GLU A 71 9.42 -5.49 9.96
C GLU A 71 10.78 -6.08 10.28
N GLY A 72 11.61 -6.29 9.25
CA GLY A 72 13.02 -6.62 9.44
C GLY A 72 13.73 -5.58 10.30
N VAL A 73 13.59 -4.29 9.94
CA VAL A 73 14.22 -3.18 10.67
C VAL A 73 13.67 -3.04 12.10
N ALA A 74 12.37 -3.21 12.32
CA ALA A 74 11.77 -3.17 13.66
C ALA A 74 12.32 -4.26 14.59
N SER A 75 12.50 -5.49 14.06
CA SER A 75 13.09 -6.61 14.81
C SER A 75 14.55 -6.34 15.20
N GLU A 76 15.35 -5.78 14.29
CA GLU A 76 16.73 -5.39 14.57
C GLU A 76 16.83 -4.30 15.65
N ILE A 77 15.91 -3.34 15.65
CA ILE A 77 15.83 -2.28 16.67
C ILE A 77 15.49 -2.86 18.04
N GLU A 78 14.55 -3.80 18.14
CA GLU A 78 14.23 -4.42 19.42
C GLU A 78 15.38 -5.28 19.95
N ASN A 79 16.10 -5.97 19.06
CA ASN A 79 17.33 -6.69 19.40
C ASN A 79 18.42 -5.73 19.93
N LEU A 80 18.62 -4.59 19.25
CA LEU A 80 19.53 -3.54 19.72
C LEU A 80 19.10 -2.97 21.06
N ARG A 81 17.80 -2.73 21.27
CA ARG A 81 17.25 -2.24 22.55
C ARG A 81 17.58 -3.19 23.69
N THR A 82 17.36 -4.48 23.45
CA THR A 82 17.65 -5.55 24.41
C THR A 82 19.14 -5.63 24.71
N TYR A 83 19.98 -5.59 23.68
CA TYR A 83 21.44 -5.67 23.83
C TYR A 83 22.01 -4.47 24.60
N VAL A 84 21.59 -3.24 24.26
CA VAL A 84 22.01 -2.03 24.96
C VAL A 84 21.55 -2.04 26.41
N SER A 85 20.32 -2.50 26.70
CA SER A 85 19.82 -2.61 28.08
C SER A 85 20.67 -3.60 28.91
N LEU A 86 21.00 -4.75 28.34
CA LEU A 86 21.88 -5.73 28.99
C LEU A 86 23.28 -5.18 29.25
N LEU A 87 23.82 -4.38 28.32
CA LEU A 87 25.12 -3.71 28.49
C LEU A 87 25.09 -2.67 29.60
N VAL A 88 24.00 -1.91 29.76
CA VAL A 88 23.84 -0.95 30.87
C VAL A 88 23.86 -1.68 32.20
N ASP A 89 23.21 -2.84 32.28
CA ASP A 89 23.15 -3.63 33.50
C ASP A 89 24.51 -4.27 33.87
N THR A 90 25.37 -4.51 32.87
CA THR A 90 26.69 -5.13 33.07
C THR A 90 27.84 -4.13 33.22
N ASP A 91 27.80 -2.98 32.54
CA ASP A 91 28.82 -1.93 32.66
C ASP A 91 28.41 -0.90 33.73
N LYS A 92 28.99 -1.02 34.93
CA LYS A 92 28.75 -0.11 36.06
C LYS A 92 29.53 1.21 35.96
N SER A 93 30.29 1.43 34.89
CA SER A 93 30.99 2.70 34.71
C SER A 93 30.01 3.81 34.31
N LEU A 94 30.16 4.98 34.92
CA LEU A 94 29.28 6.13 34.66
C LEU A 94 29.27 6.51 33.16
N SER A 95 30.45 6.44 32.52
CA SER A 95 30.63 6.76 31.10
C SER A 95 30.00 5.73 30.16
N GLY A 96 30.03 4.43 30.53
CA GLY A 96 29.38 3.38 29.74
C GLY A 96 27.87 3.51 29.75
N ALA A 97 27.29 3.75 30.94
CA ALA A 97 25.86 3.95 31.11
C ALA A 97 25.34 5.19 30.35
N GLU A 98 26.07 6.31 30.35
CA GLU A 98 25.71 7.53 29.59
C GLU A 98 25.69 7.29 28.07
N LEU A 99 26.70 6.61 27.51
CA LEU A 99 26.78 6.30 26.08
C LEU A 99 25.66 5.35 25.65
N LEU A 100 25.35 4.35 26.47
CA LEU A 100 24.28 3.39 26.21
C LEU A 100 22.89 4.02 26.32
N SER A 101 22.71 5.00 27.22
CA SER A 101 21.46 5.76 27.31
C SER A 101 21.19 6.58 26.03
N ILE A 102 22.23 7.14 25.40
CA ILE A 102 22.09 7.85 24.12
C ILE A 102 21.63 6.89 23.01
N ALA A 103 22.19 5.68 22.97
CA ALA A 103 21.79 4.66 22.01
C ALA A 103 20.32 4.23 22.21
N LEU A 104 19.88 4.04 23.46
CA LEU A 104 18.48 3.72 23.79
C LEU A 104 17.50 4.80 23.32
N VAL A 105 17.83 6.08 23.49
CA VAL A 105 16.99 7.19 23.01
C VAL A 105 16.89 7.20 21.49
N ALA A 106 18.00 6.94 20.78
CA ALA A 106 17.99 6.85 19.32
C ALA A 106 17.11 5.68 18.84
N ILE A 107 17.25 4.50 19.45
CA ILE A 107 16.43 3.29 19.19
C ILE A 107 14.94 3.60 19.38
N PHE A 108 14.58 4.27 20.48
CA PHE A 108 13.20 4.68 20.76
C PHE A 108 12.63 5.60 19.67
N HIS A 109 13.39 6.61 19.24
CA HIS A 109 12.94 7.51 18.17
C HIS A 109 12.74 6.80 16.84
N ILE A 110 13.63 5.87 16.48
CA ILE A 110 13.50 5.10 15.24
C ILE A 110 12.27 4.20 15.31
N GLY A 111 12.06 3.51 16.44
CA GLY A 111 10.86 2.69 16.64
C GLY A 111 9.56 3.49 16.52
N LYS A 112 9.53 4.70 17.10
CA LYS A 112 8.38 5.61 16.99
C LYS A 112 8.10 6.03 15.55
N GLU A 113 9.13 6.28 14.76
CA GLU A 113 8.96 6.60 13.34
C GLU A 113 8.48 5.41 12.51
N ILE A 114 8.95 4.20 12.80
CA ILE A 114 8.43 2.98 12.18
C ILE A 114 6.94 2.80 12.48
N ALA A 115 6.53 2.96 13.74
CA ALA A 115 5.13 2.89 14.14
C ALA A 115 4.27 3.97 13.43
N ARG A 116 4.77 5.20 13.31
CA ARG A 116 4.10 6.28 12.54
C ARG A 116 3.91 5.91 11.07
N VAL A 117 4.96 5.41 10.41
CA VAL A 117 4.89 4.98 9.00
C VAL A 117 3.89 3.83 8.84
N ARG A 118 3.81 2.94 9.82
CA ARG A 118 2.84 1.84 9.85
C ARG A 118 1.41 2.26 10.19
N GLY A 119 1.22 3.46 10.74
CA GLY A 119 -0.08 3.92 11.22
C GLY A 119 -0.56 3.21 12.50
N VAL A 120 0.37 2.71 13.33
CA VAL A 120 0.07 2.06 14.64
C VAL A 120 0.66 2.88 15.79
N GLU A 121 0.13 2.71 17.00
CA GLU A 121 0.74 3.32 18.19
C GLU A 121 2.03 2.62 18.58
N TYR A 122 3.05 3.40 18.95
CA TYR A 122 4.32 2.90 19.44
C TYR A 122 4.21 2.53 20.92
N SER A 123 4.49 1.27 21.26
CA SER A 123 4.41 0.69 22.61
C SER A 123 5.78 0.33 23.17
#